data_AF-A0AA86RM95-F1
#
_entry.id   AF-A0AA86RM95-F1
#
_cell.length_a   1.000
_cell.length_b   1.000
_cell.length_c   1.000
_cell.angle_alpha   90.00
_cell.angle_beta   90.00
_cell.angle_gamma   90.00
#
_symmetry.space_group_name_H-M   'P 1'
#
loop_
_entity.id
_entity.type
_entity.pdbx_description
1 polymer ?
#
loop_
_entity_poly.entity_id
_entity_poly.type
_entity_poly.pdbx_seq_one_letter_code
_entity_poly.pdbx_strand_id
1 'polypeptide(L)'
;MYLTSQKLLYSDMIFVTDLGVRQRRLEGEEYLSIVDEFMEAVHARWPKAIVQFEDFQMKWAFETLKRYRERFCMFNDDIQGTAGVALAGLLGAVRSQGRPLSDFLKQKIVVVGAGSLFYVILFCLVGSAGLGVLSMAVQAVSRMSGASGTASNSQFFLIDKNGLVTTERSNLDPAAVPFAKNPRDVEGLTEGASLIEVVKKVKPHVLLGLSGVGGVFDVEVLKAMRESVSTKPAIFAMSNPTVNAECTAIEAFSHAGENIVFASGSPFDNVDLGNGEVGHVNQANNMYLFPGIGLGALLSGARHITDEMLRAAAECLASYMKDEEVQKGILYPSIDCIRNVTAEVGAAVIGAAVAENQAEGHGDVGLKELENMSKEDAVEYVRGNMWYPEYCPLVHEK
;
A
#
# COMPACT_ATOMS: atom_id res chain seq x y z
N MET A 1 -13.36 19.19 0.27
CA MET A 1 -12.02 19.83 0.18
C MET A 1 -12.01 21.06 1.09
N TYR A 2 -11.38 20.97 2.26
CA TYR A 2 -11.26 22.06 3.27
C TYR A 2 -9.78 22.14 3.68
N LEU A 3 -9.19 23.33 3.83
CA LEU A 3 -7.78 23.59 4.22
C LEU A 3 -7.70 23.81 5.75
N THR A 4 -7.04 22.94 6.51
CA THR A 4 -5.64 22.87 7.01
C THR A 4 -5.45 23.55 8.37
N SER A 5 -5.13 22.73 9.36
CA SER A 5 -4.88 23.06 10.76
C SER A 5 -3.50 23.69 11.01
N GLN A 6 -2.85 24.22 9.96
CA GLN A 6 -1.51 24.80 10.07
C GLN A 6 -1.60 26.25 10.56
N LYS A 7 -1.05 26.51 11.76
CA LYS A 7 -0.90 27.87 12.31
C LYS A 7 -0.12 28.83 11.40
N LEU A 8 0.70 28.30 10.47
CA LEU A 8 1.42 29.08 9.45
C LEU A 8 0.50 29.81 8.47
N LEU A 9 -0.77 29.41 8.34
CA LEU A 9 -1.71 30.05 7.43
C LEU A 9 -2.30 31.37 7.96
N TYR A 10 -1.98 31.74 9.21
CA TYR A 10 -2.55 32.94 9.83
C TYR A 10 -1.60 34.15 9.85
N SER A 11 -0.29 34.00 9.61
CA SER A 11 0.68 35.08 9.86
C SER A 11 1.31 35.74 8.64
N ASP A 12 1.30 35.12 7.46
CA ASP A 12 2.17 35.59 6.38
C ASP A 12 1.36 36.26 5.27
N MET A 13 1.34 37.60 5.31
CA MET A 13 1.04 38.44 4.16
C MET A 13 2.00 38.03 3.04
N ILE A 14 1.44 37.76 1.85
CA ILE A 14 2.11 37.24 0.63
C ILE A 14 2.07 35.71 0.57
N PHE A 15 0.97 35.14 0.08
CA PHE A 15 0.94 34.30 -1.13
C PHE A 15 -0.52 34.09 -1.59
N VAL A 16 -0.66 34.07 -2.91
CA VAL A 16 -1.86 34.15 -3.77
C VAL A 16 -2.96 33.12 -3.42
N THR A 17 -4.19 33.61 -3.21
CA THR A 17 -5.50 32.91 -3.21
C THR A 17 -5.63 31.59 -2.43
N ASP A 18 -5.87 31.68 -1.12
CA ASP A 18 -6.55 30.62 -0.39
C ASP A 18 -8.03 30.57 -0.84
N LEU A 19 -8.38 29.59 -1.68
CA LEU A 19 -9.74 29.37 -2.21
C LEU A 19 -10.68 28.66 -1.22
N GLY A 20 -10.19 28.30 -0.02
CA GLY A 20 -10.93 27.51 0.97
C GLY A 20 -11.89 28.32 1.85
N VAL A 21 -12.75 27.60 2.58
CA VAL A 21 -13.58 28.20 3.64
C VAL A 21 -12.70 28.53 4.84
N ARG A 22 -12.75 29.80 5.28
CA ARG A 22 -11.95 30.33 6.40
C ARG A 22 -12.51 29.94 7.77
N GLN A 23 -12.57 28.64 8.05
CA GLN A 23 -13.00 28.10 9.34
C GLN A 23 -12.16 26.88 9.73
N ARG A 24 -12.22 26.50 11.01
CA ARG A 24 -11.59 25.24 11.44
C ARG A 24 -12.29 24.06 10.78
N ARG A 25 -11.52 22.98 10.53
CA ARG A 25 -12.09 21.72 10.05
C ARG A 25 -13.16 21.25 11.02
N LEU A 26 -14.30 20.84 10.47
CA LEU A 26 -15.35 20.18 11.23
C LEU A 26 -14.81 18.87 11.81
N GLU A 27 -15.37 18.46 12.94
CA GLU A 27 -15.06 17.19 13.59
C GLU A 27 -16.34 16.47 14.00
N GLY A 28 -16.21 15.20 14.39
CA GLY A 28 -17.34 14.38 14.82
C GLY A 28 -18.40 14.17 13.72
N GLU A 29 -19.66 14.09 14.13
CA GLU A 29 -20.79 13.85 13.23
C GLU A 29 -21.04 14.98 12.24
N GLU A 30 -20.66 16.23 12.55
CA GLU A 30 -20.81 17.34 11.60
C GLU A 30 -19.90 17.17 10.37
N TYR A 31 -18.72 16.57 10.57
CA TYR A 31 -17.85 16.20 9.46
C TYR A 31 -18.43 15.03 8.67
N LEU A 32 -18.86 13.98 9.38
CA LEU A 32 -19.38 12.76 8.76
C LEU A 32 -20.68 12.98 8.00
N SER A 33 -21.56 13.87 8.48
CA SER A 33 -22.83 14.16 7.81
C SER A 33 -22.64 14.77 6.42
N ILE A 34 -21.61 15.60 6.23
CA ILE A 34 -21.26 16.15 4.91
C ILE A 34 -20.73 15.03 4.00
N VAL A 35 -19.94 14.11 4.54
CA VAL A 35 -19.43 12.97 3.75
C VAL A 35 -20.57 12.01 3.40
N ASP A 36 -21.50 11.78 4.32
CA ASP A 36 -22.72 10.99 4.05
C ASP A 36 -23.54 11.63 2.93
N GLU A 37 -23.81 12.94 3.02
CA GLU A 37 -24.55 13.67 1.98
C GLU A 37 -23.86 13.55 0.62
N PHE A 38 -22.53 13.67 0.58
CA PHE A 38 -21.75 13.48 -0.64
C PHE A 38 -21.90 12.06 -1.20
N MET A 39 -21.73 11.03 -0.39
CA MET A 39 -21.83 9.62 -0.82
C MET A 39 -23.23 9.31 -1.37
N GLU A 40 -24.28 9.75 -0.66
CA GLU A 40 -25.67 9.58 -1.09
C GLU A 40 -25.96 10.35 -2.39
N ALA A 41 -25.49 11.60 -2.50
CA ALA A 41 -25.73 12.42 -3.69
C ALA A 41 -25.03 11.85 -4.94
N VAL A 42 -23.78 11.39 -4.79
CA VAL A 42 -23.03 10.74 -5.88
C VAL A 42 -23.74 9.46 -6.29
N HIS A 43 -24.13 8.62 -5.33
CA HIS A 43 -24.80 7.36 -5.65
C HIS A 43 -26.19 7.56 -6.27
N ALA A 44 -26.97 8.53 -5.78
CA ALA A 44 -28.29 8.85 -6.35
C ALA A 44 -28.20 9.37 -7.80
N ARG A 45 -27.16 10.14 -8.12
CA ARG A 45 -26.94 10.68 -9.47
C ARG A 45 -26.27 9.69 -10.41
N TRP A 46 -25.28 8.94 -9.92
CA TRP A 46 -24.47 7.97 -10.65
C TRP A 46 -24.32 6.68 -9.82
N PRO A 47 -25.31 5.77 -9.87
CA PRO A 47 -25.32 4.57 -9.02
C PRO A 47 -24.12 3.63 -9.20
N LYS A 48 -23.50 3.66 -10.40
CA LYS A 48 -22.33 2.85 -10.77
C LYS A 48 -21.00 3.60 -10.63
N ALA A 49 -20.99 4.81 -10.06
CA ALA A 49 -19.76 5.54 -9.84
C ALA A 49 -18.88 4.82 -8.80
N ILE A 50 -17.58 4.77 -9.09
CA ILE A 50 -16.58 4.28 -8.15
C ILE A 50 -16.03 5.48 -7.39
N VAL A 51 -16.00 5.39 -6.07
CA VAL A 51 -15.50 6.46 -5.21
C VAL A 51 -14.17 6.04 -4.59
N GLN A 52 -13.09 6.72 -4.97
CA GLN A 52 -11.78 6.57 -4.35
C GLN A 52 -11.60 7.64 -3.28
N PHE A 53 -11.34 7.22 -2.03
CA PHE A 53 -10.94 8.13 -0.97
C PHE A 53 -9.42 8.24 -0.92
N GLU A 54 -8.93 9.47 -0.85
CA GLU A 54 -7.51 9.84 -0.93
C GLU A 54 -7.19 10.94 0.08
N ASP A 55 -6.04 10.86 0.73
CA ASP A 55 -5.47 11.90 1.61
C ASP A 55 -6.40 12.33 2.76
N PHE A 56 -7.25 11.41 3.23
CA PHE A 56 -8.03 11.62 4.44
C PHE A 56 -7.14 11.48 5.68
N GLN A 57 -7.37 12.31 6.70
CA GLN A 57 -6.77 12.06 8.01
C GLN A 57 -7.18 10.66 8.47
N MET A 58 -6.23 9.87 9.00
CA MET A 58 -6.44 8.44 9.28
C MET A 58 -7.71 8.13 10.07
N LYS A 59 -8.04 8.92 11.11
CA LYS A 59 -9.28 8.72 11.89
C LYS A 59 -10.51 8.70 11.00
N TRP A 60 -10.52 9.54 9.96
CA TRP A 60 -11.58 9.61 8.97
C TRP A 60 -11.41 8.56 7.88
N ALA A 61 -10.20 8.27 7.42
CA ALA A 61 -9.97 7.24 6.40
C ALA A 61 -10.54 5.88 6.84
N PHE A 62 -10.26 5.44 8.07
CA PHE A 62 -10.84 4.20 8.60
C PHE A 62 -12.33 4.29 8.87
N GLU A 63 -12.78 5.34 9.54
CA GLU A 63 -14.19 5.50 9.91
C GLU A 63 -15.05 5.50 8.65
N THR A 64 -14.65 6.26 7.63
CA THR A 64 -15.37 6.35 6.36
C THR A 64 -15.27 5.07 5.54
N LEU A 65 -14.10 4.44 5.45
CA LEU A 65 -13.96 3.15 4.76
C LEU A 65 -14.88 2.10 5.40
N LYS A 66 -14.89 1.99 6.73
CA LYS A 66 -15.78 1.08 7.47
C LYS A 66 -17.27 1.42 7.24
N ARG A 67 -17.62 2.71 7.24
CA ARG A 67 -19.00 3.20 7.11
C ARG A 67 -19.59 2.98 5.72
N TYR A 68 -18.77 3.04 4.66
CA TYR A 68 -19.26 3.11 3.29
C TYR A 68 -18.98 1.88 2.41
N ARG A 69 -17.94 1.09 2.71
CA ARG A 69 -17.50 -0.01 1.83
C ARG A 69 -18.53 -1.12 1.59
N GLU A 70 -19.49 -1.31 2.50
CA GLU A 70 -20.56 -2.31 2.36
C GLU A 70 -21.83 -1.75 1.70
N ARG A 71 -21.84 -0.44 1.40
CA ARG A 71 -23.00 0.27 0.87
C ARG A 71 -22.76 0.86 -0.52
N PHE A 72 -21.51 1.21 -0.82
CA PHE A 72 -21.11 1.90 -2.04
C PHE A 72 -19.90 1.21 -2.67
N CYS A 73 -19.78 1.32 -4.00
CA CYS A 73 -18.60 0.89 -4.73
C CYS A 73 -17.45 1.89 -4.48
N MET A 74 -16.69 1.65 -3.41
CA MET A 74 -15.64 2.55 -2.95
C MET A 74 -14.43 1.81 -2.41
N PHE A 75 -13.27 2.44 -2.46
CA PHE A 75 -12.05 1.99 -1.77
C PHE A 75 -11.24 3.21 -1.29
N ASN A 76 -10.34 3.00 -0.34
CA ASN A 76 -9.39 4.03 0.11
C ASN A 76 -7.99 3.63 -0.36
N ASP A 77 -7.35 4.48 -1.16
CA ASP A 77 -6.08 4.10 -1.81
C ASP A 77 -4.90 4.10 -0.83
N ASP A 78 -4.89 5.04 0.11
CA ASP A 78 -3.86 5.12 1.17
C ASP A 78 -3.81 3.83 2.02
N ILE A 79 -4.97 3.25 2.31
CA ILE A 79 -5.09 2.02 3.11
C ILE A 79 -4.94 0.80 2.21
N GLN A 80 -5.75 0.68 1.15
CA GLN A 80 -5.91 -0.56 0.39
C GLN A 80 -4.93 -0.65 -0.78
N GLY A 81 -4.70 0.45 -1.50
CA GLY A 81 -3.73 0.51 -2.61
C GLY A 81 -2.29 0.39 -2.13
N THR A 82 -1.90 1.17 -1.11
CA THR A 82 -0.58 1.03 -0.46
C THR A 82 -0.37 -0.38 0.07
N ALA A 83 -1.40 -0.99 0.65
CA ALA A 83 -1.29 -2.33 1.17
C ALA A 83 -1.03 -3.38 0.08
N GLY A 84 -1.70 -3.26 -1.06
CA GLY A 84 -1.49 -4.16 -2.19
C GLY A 84 -0.09 -4.03 -2.80
N VAL A 85 0.42 -2.81 -2.98
CA VAL A 85 1.74 -2.61 -3.59
C VAL A 85 2.86 -3.07 -2.66
N ALA A 86 2.74 -2.81 -1.36
CA ALA A 86 3.69 -3.33 -0.38
C ALA A 86 3.62 -4.86 -0.30
N LEU A 87 2.44 -5.48 -0.33
CA LEU A 87 2.31 -6.94 -0.41
C LEU A 87 3.07 -7.50 -1.61
N ALA A 88 2.87 -6.94 -2.80
CA ALA A 88 3.59 -7.37 -3.99
C ALA A 88 5.12 -7.31 -3.78
N GLY A 89 5.62 -6.20 -3.26
CA GLY A 89 7.05 -6.04 -2.93
C GLY A 89 7.54 -7.04 -1.89
N LEU A 90 6.77 -7.29 -0.83
CA LEU A 90 7.15 -8.25 0.21
C LEU A 90 7.23 -9.68 -0.34
N LEU A 91 6.30 -10.08 -1.23
CA LEU A 91 6.37 -11.37 -1.93
C LEU A 91 7.63 -11.44 -2.83
N GLY A 92 7.96 -10.35 -3.51
CA GLY A 92 9.21 -10.20 -4.26
C GLY A 92 10.46 -10.34 -3.40
N ALA A 93 10.46 -9.73 -2.20
CA ALA A 93 11.56 -9.81 -1.25
C ALA A 93 11.79 -11.24 -0.72
N VAL A 94 10.71 -12.01 -0.51
CA VAL A 94 10.85 -13.44 -0.15
C VAL A 94 11.52 -14.22 -1.29
N ARG A 95 11.10 -13.97 -2.53
CA ARG A 95 11.68 -14.62 -3.72
C ARG A 95 13.13 -14.21 -3.97
N SER A 96 13.50 -12.94 -3.75
CA SER A 96 14.88 -12.46 -3.90
C SER A 96 15.85 -13.08 -2.90
N GLN A 97 15.33 -13.60 -1.79
CA GLN A 97 16.09 -14.33 -0.79
C GLN A 97 16.23 -15.83 -1.13
N GLY A 98 15.69 -16.28 -2.26
CA GLY A 98 15.69 -17.68 -2.68
C GLY A 98 14.78 -18.58 -1.84
N ARG A 99 13.77 -18.00 -1.16
CA ARG A 99 12.87 -18.72 -0.27
C ARG A 99 11.51 -18.96 -0.91
N PRO A 100 10.82 -20.06 -0.57
CA PRO A 100 9.45 -20.30 -1.03
C PRO A 100 8.49 -19.31 -0.36
N LEU A 101 7.39 -18.95 -1.04
CA LEU A 101 6.37 -18.05 -0.47
C LEU A 101 5.73 -18.59 0.81
N SER A 102 5.75 -19.92 1.02
CA SER A 102 5.30 -20.54 2.27
C SER A 102 6.13 -20.14 3.50
N ASP A 103 7.34 -19.60 3.30
CA ASP A 103 8.18 -19.05 4.37
C ASP A 103 7.85 -17.60 4.73
N PHE A 104 6.88 -16.97 4.07
CA PHE A 104 6.53 -15.56 4.32
C PHE A 104 6.20 -15.28 5.79
N LEU A 105 5.41 -16.13 6.46
CA LEU A 105 5.08 -15.92 7.88
C LEU A 105 6.30 -16.09 8.82
N LYS A 106 7.35 -16.78 8.36
CA LYS A 106 8.64 -16.92 9.07
C LYS A 106 9.57 -15.73 8.82
N GLN A 107 9.23 -14.86 7.88
CA GLN A 107 9.98 -13.64 7.64
C GLN A 107 9.88 -12.73 8.84
N LYS A 108 11.04 -12.40 9.39
CA LYS A 108 11.20 -11.33 10.37
C LYS A 108 11.03 -9.98 9.68
N ILE A 109 9.86 -9.37 9.79
CA ILE A 109 9.53 -8.08 9.19
C ILE A 109 9.40 -7.05 10.32
N VAL A 110 10.17 -5.97 10.28
CA VAL A 110 10.02 -4.84 11.20
C VAL A 110 9.28 -3.72 10.48
N VAL A 111 8.15 -3.28 11.06
CA VAL A 111 7.25 -2.29 10.46
C VAL A 111 7.30 -0.97 11.24
N VAL A 112 7.84 0.00 10.51
CA VAL A 112 7.93 1.46 10.59
C VAL A 112 6.63 2.24 10.71
N GLY A 113 6.02 2.32 11.90
CA GLY A 113 5.04 3.35 12.22
C GLY A 113 3.59 2.87 12.37
N ALA A 114 3.41 1.67 12.89
CA ALA A 114 2.12 0.99 13.12
C ALA A 114 1.17 1.64 14.17
N GLY A 115 1.32 2.93 14.47
CA GLY A 115 0.66 3.59 15.59
C GLY A 115 -0.53 4.46 15.22
N SER A 116 -1.63 4.27 15.93
CA SER A 116 -2.74 5.22 16.03
C SER A 116 -2.64 5.98 17.34
N LEU A 117 -2.10 7.21 17.37
CA LEU A 117 -2.44 8.14 18.46
C LEU A 117 -2.23 9.62 18.14
N PHE A 118 -3.36 10.33 18.13
CA PHE A 118 -3.64 11.73 18.44
C PHE A 118 -2.42 12.67 18.58
N TYR A 119 -2.47 13.74 17.79
CA TYR A 119 -1.50 14.83 17.62
C TYR A 119 -0.38 14.57 16.60
N VAL A 120 -0.33 15.49 15.63
CA VAL A 120 0.56 15.62 14.47
C VAL A 120 0.02 14.93 13.19
N ILE A 121 -0.42 15.80 12.28
CA ILE A 121 -1.14 15.59 11.01
C ILE A 121 -0.34 14.76 9.98
N LEU A 122 0.91 14.37 10.29
CA LEU A 122 1.79 13.62 9.38
C LEU A 122 2.10 12.19 9.87
N PHE A 123 1.87 11.88 11.15
CA PHE A 123 2.27 10.59 11.75
C PHE A 123 1.29 9.44 11.51
N CYS A 124 0.08 9.71 11.01
CA CYS A 124 -1.01 8.73 11.02
C CYS A 124 -1.32 8.06 9.67
N LEU A 125 -0.83 8.51 8.51
CA LEU A 125 -1.10 7.81 7.22
C LEU A 125 -0.45 6.41 7.15
N VAL A 126 0.48 6.20 8.05
CA VAL A 126 1.50 5.17 8.14
C VAL A 126 1.00 3.88 8.77
N GLY A 127 0.31 4.02 9.91
CA GLY A 127 0.04 2.90 10.81
C GLY A 127 -0.99 1.97 10.22
N SER A 128 -1.90 2.54 9.43
CA SER A 128 -2.92 1.84 8.65
C SER A 128 -2.35 1.09 7.46
N ALA A 129 -1.41 1.70 6.72
CA ALA A 129 -0.73 1.02 5.63
C ALA A 129 0.04 -0.19 6.17
N GLY A 130 0.75 -0.04 7.30
CA GLY A 130 1.47 -1.15 7.93
C GLY A 130 0.53 -2.30 8.31
N LEU A 131 -0.54 -2.01 9.03
CA LEU A 131 -1.52 -3.02 9.46
C LEU A 131 -2.32 -3.63 8.30
N GLY A 132 -2.67 -2.83 7.29
CA GLY A 132 -3.32 -3.27 6.06
C GLY A 132 -2.44 -4.21 5.26
N VAL A 133 -1.15 -3.85 5.08
CA VAL A 133 -0.14 -4.72 4.46
C VAL A 133 -0.07 -6.05 5.17
N LEU A 134 0.10 -6.04 6.50
CA LEU A 134 0.27 -7.29 7.25
C LEU A 134 -1.00 -8.16 7.20
N SER A 135 -2.18 -7.54 7.31
CA SER A 135 -3.44 -8.27 7.25
C SER A 135 -3.65 -8.93 5.88
N MET A 136 -3.41 -8.18 4.80
CA MET A 136 -3.51 -8.69 3.44
C MET A 136 -2.46 -9.78 3.17
N ALA A 137 -1.25 -9.61 3.69
CA ALA A 137 -0.17 -10.57 3.53
C ALA A 137 -0.43 -11.89 4.26
N VAL A 138 -0.92 -11.85 5.50
CA VAL A 138 -1.31 -13.07 6.23
C VAL A 138 -2.41 -13.81 5.48
N GLN A 139 -3.43 -13.09 4.98
CA GLN A 139 -4.52 -13.72 4.24
C GLN A 139 -4.06 -14.35 2.92
N ALA A 140 -3.23 -13.64 2.15
CA ALA A 140 -2.68 -14.14 0.90
C ALA A 140 -1.87 -15.44 1.11
N VAL A 141 -0.99 -15.45 2.11
CA VAL A 141 -0.11 -16.60 2.38
C VAL A 141 -0.86 -17.80 2.94
N SER A 142 -1.85 -17.58 3.81
CA SER A 142 -2.67 -18.66 4.37
C SER A 142 -3.44 -19.41 3.28
N ARG A 143 -3.88 -18.71 2.22
CA ARG A 143 -4.51 -19.35 1.05
C ARG A 143 -3.49 -20.06 0.15
N MET A 144 -2.40 -19.40 -0.22
CA MET A 144 -1.38 -19.98 -1.12
C MET A 144 -0.73 -21.24 -0.53
N SER A 145 -0.53 -21.26 0.80
CA SER A 145 0.21 -22.34 1.47
C SER A 145 -0.69 -23.44 2.00
N GLY A 146 -2.03 -23.25 1.96
CA GLY A 146 -3.00 -24.11 2.66
C GLY A 146 -2.79 -24.17 4.18
N ALA A 147 -1.96 -23.29 4.73
CA ALA A 147 -1.55 -23.30 6.13
C ALA A 147 -2.50 -22.43 6.96
N SER A 148 -2.96 -22.96 8.09
CA SER A 148 -3.74 -22.23 9.12
C SER A 148 -2.84 -21.28 9.92
N GLY A 149 -2.08 -20.42 9.24
CA GLY A 149 -1.27 -19.39 9.86
C GLY A 149 -2.16 -18.25 10.38
N THR A 150 -2.06 -17.96 11.66
CA THR A 150 -2.70 -16.77 12.26
C THR A 150 -1.69 -15.63 12.33
N ALA A 151 -2.15 -14.38 12.28
CA ALA A 151 -1.30 -13.19 12.45
C ALA A 151 -0.43 -13.25 13.72
N SER A 152 -0.94 -13.88 14.78
CA SER A 152 -0.23 -14.12 16.04
C SER A 152 1.06 -14.94 15.87
N ASN A 153 1.07 -15.89 14.95
CA ASN A 153 2.23 -16.76 14.68
C ASN A 153 3.27 -16.12 13.73
N SER A 154 2.99 -14.92 13.19
CA SER A 154 3.93 -14.22 12.31
C SER A 154 5.18 -13.75 13.05
N GLN A 155 6.27 -13.52 12.33
CA GLN A 155 7.47 -12.86 12.88
C GLN A 155 7.48 -11.36 12.56
N PHE A 156 6.33 -10.69 12.68
CA PHE A 156 6.18 -9.26 12.36
C PHE A 156 6.29 -8.40 13.62
N PHE A 157 7.14 -7.37 13.60
CA PHE A 157 7.41 -6.50 14.73
C PHE A 157 6.95 -5.09 14.41
N LEU A 158 5.93 -4.61 15.12
CA LEU A 158 5.34 -3.30 14.93
C LEU A 158 6.02 -2.26 15.82
N ILE A 159 6.43 -1.13 15.24
CA ILE A 159 7.04 -0.02 15.98
C ILE A 159 6.21 1.22 15.72
N ASP A 160 5.78 1.90 16.78
CA ASP A 160 5.12 3.20 16.70
C ASP A 160 6.01 4.33 17.26
N LYS A 161 5.45 5.53 17.42
CA LYS A 161 6.17 6.69 17.99
C LYS A 161 6.72 6.46 19.40
N ASN A 162 6.18 5.46 20.11
CA ASN A 162 6.53 5.08 21.46
C ASN A 162 7.33 3.75 21.47
N GLY A 163 7.86 3.29 20.33
CA GLY A 163 8.68 2.09 20.21
C GLY A 163 7.90 0.81 19.87
N LEU A 164 8.50 -0.35 20.16
CA LEU A 164 7.91 -1.67 19.90
C LEU A 164 6.53 -1.81 20.54
N VAL A 165 5.57 -2.32 19.78
CA VAL A 165 4.20 -2.58 20.23
C VAL A 165 4.07 -4.03 20.69
N THR A 166 3.74 -4.20 21.97
CA THR A 166 3.52 -5.50 22.61
C THR A 166 2.11 -5.61 23.20
N THR A 167 1.76 -6.80 23.69
CA THR A 167 0.48 -7.03 24.39
C THR A 167 0.35 -6.26 25.71
N GLU A 168 1.43 -5.66 26.22
CA GLU A 168 1.42 -4.81 27.42
C GLU A 168 1.05 -3.35 27.12
N ARG A 169 0.96 -2.96 25.84
CA ARG A 169 0.58 -1.60 25.40
C ARG A 169 -0.82 -1.25 25.89
N SER A 170 -0.92 -0.16 26.63
CA SER A 170 -2.21 0.44 26.98
C SER A 170 -2.82 1.19 25.78
N ASN A 171 -4.15 1.13 25.63
CA ASN A 171 -4.90 1.78 24.55
C ASN A 171 -4.44 1.39 23.13
N LEU A 172 -4.14 0.10 22.92
CA LEU A 172 -3.79 -0.41 21.62
C LEU A 172 -4.98 -0.32 20.65
N ASP A 173 -4.72 0.11 19.42
CA ASP A 173 -5.69 0.06 18.34
C ASP A 173 -6.17 -1.40 18.13
N PRO A 174 -7.49 -1.67 18.09
CA PRO A 174 -8.01 -3.01 17.81
C PRO A 174 -7.40 -3.68 16.57
N ALA A 175 -7.04 -2.91 15.56
CA ALA A 175 -6.39 -3.41 14.34
C ALA A 175 -4.93 -3.84 14.56
N ALA A 176 -4.24 -3.29 15.58
CA ALA A 176 -2.87 -3.64 15.93
C ALA A 176 -2.77 -4.83 16.90
N VAL A 177 -3.84 -5.14 17.64
CA VAL A 177 -3.92 -6.25 18.60
C VAL A 177 -3.43 -7.59 18.02
N PRO A 178 -3.82 -8.02 16.79
CA PRO A 178 -3.40 -9.32 16.25
C PRO A 178 -1.90 -9.44 15.97
N PHE A 179 -1.19 -8.31 15.90
CA PHE A 179 0.23 -8.22 15.56
C PHE A 179 1.11 -7.83 16.76
N ALA A 180 0.49 -7.44 17.87
CA ALA A 180 1.20 -7.11 19.10
C ALA A 180 1.95 -8.34 19.62
N LYS A 181 3.24 -8.19 19.88
CA LYS A 181 4.08 -9.29 20.36
C LYS A 181 3.86 -9.53 21.85
N ASN A 182 3.83 -10.78 22.28
CA ASN A 182 3.94 -11.08 23.69
C ASN A 182 5.41 -10.88 24.11
N PRO A 183 5.72 -10.04 25.11
CA PRO A 183 7.10 -9.82 25.55
C PRO A 183 7.83 -11.11 25.95
N ARG A 184 7.09 -12.14 26.37
CA ARG A 184 7.65 -13.47 26.70
C ARG A 184 8.16 -14.23 25.48
N ASP A 185 7.59 -13.96 24.30
CA ASP A 185 7.95 -14.63 23.04
C ASP A 185 9.10 -13.91 22.33
N VAL A 186 9.48 -12.72 22.81
CA VAL A 186 10.53 -11.88 22.22
C VAL A 186 11.61 -11.59 23.26
N GLU A 187 12.44 -12.60 23.50
CA GLU A 187 13.48 -12.54 24.52
C GLU A 187 14.41 -11.33 24.34
N GLY A 188 14.49 -10.46 25.35
CA GLY A 188 15.38 -9.29 25.36
C GLY A 188 14.84 -8.06 24.64
N LEU A 189 13.57 -8.06 24.22
CA LEU A 189 12.85 -6.84 23.83
C LEU A 189 11.68 -6.60 24.78
N THR A 190 11.47 -5.35 25.16
CA THR A 190 10.35 -4.93 26.00
C THR A 190 9.42 -4.01 25.22
N GLU A 191 8.25 -3.81 25.78
CA GLU A 191 7.35 -2.74 25.38
C GLU A 191 8.11 -1.41 25.22
N GLY A 192 7.93 -0.76 24.07
CA GLY A 192 8.55 0.53 23.77
C GLY A 192 10.05 0.49 23.43
N ALA A 193 10.63 -0.68 23.18
CA ALA A 193 11.99 -0.77 22.65
C ALA A 193 12.16 0.07 21.36
N SER A 194 13.29 0.74 21.23
CA SER A 194 13.59 1.60 20.07
C SER A 194 13.80 0.81 18.78
N LEU A 195 13.66 1.48 17.64
CA LEU A 195 13.89 0.88 16.32
C LEU A 195 15.25 0.18 16.22
N ILE A 196 16.31 0.84 16.67
CA ILE A 196 17.67 0.29 16.61
C ILE A 196 17.83 -0.95 17.49
N GLU A 197 17.23 -0.98 18.69
CA GLU A 197 17.25 -2.15 19.57
C GLU A 197 16.53 -3.34 18.93
N VAL A 198 15.35 -3.08 18.35
CA VAL A 198 14.58 -4.10 17.65
C VAL A 198 15.37 -4.64 16.45
N VAL A 199 15.92 -3.79 15.60
CA VAL A 199 16.69 -4.22 14.41
C VAL A 199 17.92 -5.03 14.81
N LYS A 200 18.70 -4.57 15.80
CA LYS A 200 19.89 -5.30 16.29
C LYS A 200 19.54 -6.67 16.86
N LYS A 201 18.41 -6.79 17.57
CA LYS A 201 18.01 -8.03 18.23
C LYS A 201 17.30 -9.00 17.29
N VAL A 202 16.35 -8.51 16.50
CA VAL A 202 15.56 -9.31 15.57
C VAL A 202 16.41 -9.75 14.39
N LYS A 203 17.29 -8.87 13.91
CA LYS A 203 18.07 -9.02 12.67
C LYS A 203 17.14 -9.28 11.49
N PRO A 204 16.26 -8.33 11.14
CA PRO A 204 15.11 -8.57 10.29
C PRO A 204 15.50 -8.85 8.84
N HIS A 205 14.66 -9.62 8.15
CA HIS A 205 14.81 -9.85 6.71
C HIS A 205 14.28 -8.67 5.91
N VAL A 206 13.25 -7.98 6.44
CA VAL A 206 12.64 -6.81 5.83
C VAL A 206 12.47 -5.71 6.87
N LEU A 207 12.85 -4.50 6.50
CA LEU A 207 12.56 -3.27 7.23
C LEU A 207 11.60 -2.43 6.38
N LEU A 208 10.35 -2.28 6.83
CA LEU A 208 9.27 -1.62 6.11
C LEU A 208 8.94 -0.29 6.78
N GLY A 209 9.24 0.82 6.13
CA GLY A 209 8.99 2.18 6.57
C GLY A 209 7.76 2.75 5.93
N LEU A 210 6.80 3.18 6.75
CA LEU A 210 5.58 3.81 6.27
C LEU A 210 5.33 5.13 6.99
N SER A 211 6.27 5.63 7.82
CA SER A 211 6.16 6.55 8.96
C SER A 211 5.81 8.00 8.68
N GLY A 212 5.87 8.42 7.42
CA GLY A 212 5.74 9.83 7.05
C GLY A 212 6.85 10.72 7.64
N VAL A 213 7.86 10.14 8.30
CA VAL A 213 8.94 10.86 8.97
C VAL A 213 10.26 10.55 8.25
N GLY A 214 10.79 11.59 7.62
CA GLY A 214 12.07 11.51 6.94
C GLY A 214 13.22 11.16 7.89
N GLY A 215 14.12 10.29 7.45
CA GLY A 215 15.36 9.97 8.16
C GLY A 215 15.22 9.04 9.38
N VAL A 216 14.07 8.38 9.57
CA VAL A 216 13.89 7.38 10.65
C VAL A 216 14.79 6.16 10.46
N PHE A 217 15.13 5.81 9.22
CA PHE A 217 16.14 4.79 8.92
C PHE A 217 17.51 5.45 8.87
N ASP A 218 17.96 5.92 10.03
CA ASP A 218 19.24 6.58 10.17
C ASP A 218 20.44 5.64 9.90
N VAL A 219 21.63 6.21 9.90
CA VAL A 219 22.88 5.49 9.63
C VAL A 219 23.09 4.31 10.59
N GLU A 220 22.66 4.40 11.86
CA GLU A 220 22.82 3.32 12.82
C GLU A 220 21.87 2.16 12.52
N VAL A 221 20.62 2.47 12.18
CA VAL A 221 19.62 1.48 11.76
C VAL A 221 20.05 0.78 10.47
N LEU A 222 20.51 1.53 9.47
CA LEU A 222 20.99 0.97 8.21
C LEU A 222 22.25 0.11 8.40
N LYS A 223 23.19 0.52 9.26
CA LYS A 223 24.33 -0.32 9.63
C LYS A 223 23.89 -1.59 10.35
N ALA A 224 22.89 -1.52 11.22
CA ALA A 224 22.36 -2.71 11.89
C ALA A 224 21.67 -3.67 10.91
N MET A 225 21.12 -3.18 9.79
CA MET A 225 20.58 -4.03 8.72
C MET A 225 21.64 -4.89 8.03
N ARG A 226 22.93 -4.52 8.06
CA ARG A 226 24.03 -5.39 7.56
C ARG A 226 24.11 -6.71 8.31
N GLU A 227 23.69 -6.71 9.58
CA GLU A 227 23.71 -7.88 10.47
C GLU A 227 22.44 -8.73 10.34
N SER A 228 21.61 -8.49 9.32
CA SER A 228 20.42 -9.27 9.02
C SER A 228 20.73 -10.76 8.89
N VAL A 229 19.77 -11.61 9.28
CA VAL A 229 19.85 -13.06 8.99
C VAL A 229 19.47 -13.41 7.55
N SER A 230 19.03 -12.42 6.76
CA SER A 230 18.76 -12.58 5.33
C SER A 230 20.05 -12.41 4.52
N THR A 231 20.22 -13.25 3.50
CA THR A 231 21.31 -13.10 2.52
C THR A 231 21.11 -11.86 1.64
N LYS A 232 19.87 -11.38 1.50
CA LYS A 232 19.49 -10.21 0.72
C LYS A 232 18.39 -9.45 1.47
N PRO A 233 18.73 -8.65 2.49
CA PRO A 233 17.74 -7.93 3.28
C PRO A 233 17.04 -6.87 2.42
N ALA A 234 15.76 -6.63 2.71
CA ALA A 234 14.96 -5.64 2.01
C ALA A 234 14.68 -4.41 2.90
N ILE A 235 14.82 -3.22 2.33
CA ILE A 235 14.55 -1.93 2.98
C ILE A 235 13.56 -1.17 2.12
N PHE A 236 12.34 -0.97 2.65
CA PHE A 236 11.25 -0.32 1.95
C PHE A 236 10.99 1.04 2.62
N ALA A 237 11.36 2.15 1.99
CA ALA A 237 11.14 3.52 2.47
C ALA A 237 9.93 4.15 1.76
N MET A 238 8.72 3.74 2.14
CA MET A 238 7.50 3.96 1.36
C MET A 238 6.82 5.31 1.60
N SER A 239 7.31 6.09 2.56
CA SER A 239 6.74 7.39 2.87
C SER A 239 6.92 8.41 1.75
N ASN A 240 5.86 9.21 1.52
CA ASN A 240 5.81 10.26 0.51
C ASN A 240 5.57 11.65 1.13
N PRO A 241 5.97 12.74 0.45
CA PRO A 241 6.88 12.79 -0.70
C PRO A 241 8.35 12.50 -0.29
N THR A 242 9.32 12.66 -1.20
CA THR A 242 10.74 12.31 -1.00
C THR A 242 11.35 12.78 0.31
N VAL A 243 10.98 13.98 0.81
CA VAL A 243 11.48 14.53 2.09
C VAL A 243 11.01 13.75 3.32
N ASN A 244 9.94 12.97 3.19
CA ASN A 244 9.38 12.13 4.24
C ASN A 244 9.84 10.67 4.14
N ALA A 245 10.60 10.30 3.09
CA ALA A 245 11.14 8.95 2.94
C ALA A 245 12.06 8.62 4.12
N GLU A 246 11.92 7.41 4.67
CA GLU A 246 12.65 7.00 5.88
C GLU A 246 14.17 7.06 5.71
N CYS A 247 14.65 6.81 4.50
CA CYS A 247 16.03 7.05 4.05
C CYS A 247 16.04 7.21 2.52
N THR A 248 17.14 7.73 1.99
CA THR A 248 17.42 7.76 0.56
C THR A 248 18.00 6.43 0.08
N ALA A 249 17.90 6.16 -1.22
CA ALA A 249 18.54 5.00 -1.84
C ALA A 249 20.08 4.99 -1.60
N ILE A 250 20.72 6.15 -1.72
CA ILE A 250 22.17 6.30 -1.52
C ILE A 250 22.56 5.91 -0.09
N GLU A 251 21.84 6.41 0.92
CA GLU A 251 22.10 6.05 2.33
C GLU A 251 21.91 4.55 2.55
N ALA A 252 20.84 3.96 2.00
CA ALA A 252 20.55 2.54 2.15
C ALA A 252 21.68 1.67 1.57
N PHE A 253 22.08 1.86 0.31
CA PHE A 253 23.17 1.08 -0.29
C PHE A 253 24.53 1.35 0.39
N SER A 254 24.80 2.61 0.78
CA SER A 254 26.06 2.97 1.45
C SER A 254 26.18 2.37 2.85
N HIS A 255 25.09 2.25 3.60
CA HIS A 255 25.11 1.88 5.02
C HIS A 255 24.55 0.50 5.32
N ALA A 256 23.64 -0.06 4.52
CA ALA A 256 23.12 -1.42 4.67
C ALA A 256 23.80 -2.45 3.75
N GLY A 257 24.56 -1.99 2.75
CA GLY A 257 25.39 -2.84 1.87
C GLY A 257 24.91 -2.89 0.42
N GLU A 258 25.73 -3.47 -0.45
CA GLU A 258 25.47 -3.57 -1.88
C GLU A 258 24.42 -4.64 -2.24
N ASN A 259 24.37 -5.74 -1.48
CA ASN A 259 23.44 -6.86 -1.73
C ASN A 259 22.14 -6.72 -0.93
N ILE A 260 21.44 -5.59 -1.09
CA ILE A 260 20.13 -5.34 -0.51
C ILE A 260 19.05 -5.25 -1.60
N VAL A 261 17.79 -5.35 -1.20
CA VAL A 261 16.68 -4.87 -2.01
C VAL A 261 16.21 -3.53 -1.45
N PHE A 262 16.19 -2.50 -2.29
CA PHE A 262 15.67 -1.19 -1.89
C PHE A 262 14.40 -0.86 -2.68
N ALA A 263 13.37 -0.41 -1.98
CA ALA A 263 12.15 0.13 -2.58
C ALA A 263 11.71 1.41 -1.87
N SER A 264 11.09 2.33 -2.60
CA SER A 264 10.59 3.59 -2.05
C SER A 264 9.24 3.98 -2.65
N GLY A 265 8.46 4.77 -1.92
CA GLY A 265 7.18 5.29 -2.43
C GLY A 265 7.40 6.39 -3.48
N SER A 266 8.39 7.25 -3.22
CA SER A 266 8.82 8.34 -4.09
C SER A 266 9.94 7.87 -5.03
N PRO A 267 10.07 8.46 -6.23
CA PRO A 267 11.09 8.08 -7.19
C PRO A 267 12.49 8.49 -6.71
N PHE A 268 13.47 7.60 -6.88
CA PHE A 268 14.91 7.88 -6.78
C PHE A 268 15.63 7.23 -7.95
N ASP A 269 16.79 7.77 -8.31
CA ASP A 269 17.66 7.18 -9.32
C ASP A 269 18.34 5.91 -8.79
N ASN A 270 18.67 4.99 -9.70
CA ASN A 270 19.54 3.85 -9.38
C ASN A 270 20.90 4.32 -8.87
N VAL A 271 21.51 3.55 -7.97
CA VAL A 271 22.77 3.92 -7.30
C VAL A 271 23.94 3.18 -7.95
N ASP A 272 24.97 3.92 -8.36
CA ASP A 272 26.26 3.32 -8.74
C ASP A 272 26.99 2.85 -7.48
N LEU A 273 27.29 1.55 -7.42
CA LEU A 273 27.93 0.93 -6.25
C LEU A 273 29.46 1.09 -6.26
N GLY A 274 30.04 1.64 -7.33
CA GLY A 274 31.48 1.89 -7.46
C GLY A 274 32.33 0.65 -7.78
N ASN A 275 31.71 -0.53 -7.84
CA ASN A 275 32.31 -1.81 -8.23
C ASN A 275 31.95 -2.22 -9.68
N GLY A 276 31.26 -1.33 -10.43
CA GLY A 276 30.74 -1.60 -11.77
C GLY A 276 29.34 -2.22 -11.79
N GLU A 277 28.74 -2.48 -10.62
CA GLU A 277 27.36 -2.91 -10.47
C GLU A 277 26.44 -1.75 -10.09
N VAL A 278 25.14 -1.96 -10.28
CA VAL A 278 24.10 -0.96 -10.04
C VAL A 278 23.16 -1.45 -8.93
N GLY A 279 23.00 -0.64 -7.91
CA GLY A 279 21.95 -0.77 -6.90
C GLY A 279 20.62 -0.33 -7.47
N HIS A 280 19.77 -1.29 -7.82
CA HIS A 280 18.47 -1.02 -8.41
C HIS A 280 17.49 -0.46 -7.36
N VAL A 281 16.87 0.66 -7.70
CA VAL A 281 15.84 1.30 -6.88
C VAL A 281 14.47 0.92 -7.45
N ASN A 282 13.62 0.42 -6.56
CA ASN A 282 12.25 0.07 -6.88
C ASN A 282 11.28 1.15 -6.43
N GLN A 283 10.21 1.39 -7.20
CA GLN A 283 9.13 2.27 -6.79
C GLN A 283 7.91 1.49 -6.31
N ALA A 284 7.75 1.36 -4.99
CA ALA A 284 6.61 0.73 -4.34
C ALA A 284 5.48 1.76 -4.17
N ASN A 285 4.76 2.07 -5.26
CA ASN A 285 3.73 3.09 -5.28
C ASN A 285 2.36 2.53 -5.74
N ASN A 286 1.28 3.00 -5.12
CA ASN A 286 -0.10 2.63 -5.40
C ASN A 286 -0.53 2.87 -6.87
N MET A 287 0.21 3.67 -7.64
CA MET A 287 0.00 3.85 -9.09
C MET A 287 -0.07 2.55 -9.89
N TYR A 288 0.53 1.47 -9.42
CA TYR A 288 0.44 0.16 -10.08
C TYR A 288 -0.91 -0.53 -9.90
N LEU A 289 -1.71 -0.11 -8.92
CA LEU A 289 -2.94 -0.81 -8.52
C LEU A 289 -4.19 0.02 -8.76
N PHE A 290 -4.28 1.26 -8.24
CA PHE A 290 -5.54 2.02 -8.29
C PHE A 290 -6.12 2.20 -9.70
N PRO A 291 -5.32 2.38 -10.79
CA PRO A 291 -5.89 2.49 -12.13
C PRO A 291 -6.55 1.19 -12.58
N GLY A 292 -5.92 0.04 -12.28
CA GLY A 292 -6.44 -1.28 -12.63
C GLY A 292 -7.62 -1.68 -11.75
N ILE A 293 -7.59 -1.36 -10.45
CA ILE A 293 -8.72 -1.57 -9.53
C ILE A 293 -9.95 -0.78 -10.02
N GLY A 294 -9.78 0.51 -10.30
CA GLY A 294 -10.87 1.36 -10.77
C GLY A 294 -11.43 0.90 -12.12
N LEU A 295 -10.56 0.63 -13.10
CA LEU A 295 -10.99 0.20 -14.43
C LEU A 295 -11.62 -1.20 -14.40
N GLY A 296 -11.03 -2.15 -13.68
CA GLY A 296 -11.57 -3.50 -13.53
C GLY A 296 -12.94 -3.51 -12.85
N ALA A 297 -13.10 -2.77 -11.74
CA ALA A 297 -14.38 -2.65 -11.05
C ALA A 297 -15.45 -1.96 -11.92
N LEU A 298 -15.06 -0.98 -12.74
CA LEU A 298 -15.97 -0.30 -13.66
C LEU A 298 -16.48 -1.25 -14.73
N LEU A 299 -15.55 -1.98 -15.37
CA LEU A 299 -15.83 -2.86 -16.51
C LEU A 299 -16.51 -4.16 -16.11
N SER A 300 -16.33 -4.64 -14.87
CA SER A 300 -17.13 -5.74 -14.32
C SER A 300 -18.53 -5.29 -13.89
N GLY A 301 -18.78 -3.98 -13.79
CA GLY A 301 -19.98 -3.43 -13.15
C GLY A 301 -20.08 -3.86 -11.69
N ALA A 302 -18.97 -3.85 -10.95
CA ALA A 302 -18.94 -4.34 -9.57
C ALA A 302 -19.83 -3.49 -8.65
N ARG A 303 -20.63 -4.17 -7.80
CA ARG A 303 -21.42 -3.49 -6.76
C ARG A 303 -20.55 -2.91 -5.63
N HIS A 304 -19.50 -3.63 -5.25
CA HIS A 304 -18.55 -3.24 -4.22
C HIS A 304 -17.13 -3.64 -4.64
N ILE A 305 -16.13 -2.92 -4.12
CA ILE A 305 -14.72 -3.33 -4.22
C ILE A 305 -14.40 -4.15 -2.97
N THR A 306 -14.17 -5.45 -3.15
CA THR A 306 -13.92 -6.40 -2.06
C THR A 306 -12.43 -6.54 -1.75
N ASP A 307 -12.12 -7.08 -0.56
CA ASP A 307 -10.73 -7.41 -0.20
C ASP A 307 -10.12 -8.44 -1.16
N GLU A 308 -10.94 -9.31 -1.75
CA GLU A 308 -10.51 -10.29 -2.74
C GLU A 308 -10.11 -9.65 -4.07
N MET A 309 -10.87 -8.66 -4.55
CA MET A 309 -10.50 -7.89 -5.74
C MET A 309 -9.16 -7.17 -5.54
N LEU A 310 -8.95 -6.58 -4.36
CA LEU A 310 -7.70 -5.91 -3.99
C LEU A 310 -6.53 -6.89 -3.88
N ARG A 311 -6.76 -8.07 -3.31
CA ARG A 311 -5.78 -9.15 -3.23
C ARG A 311 -5.40 -9.66 -4.62
N ALA A 312 -6.39 -9.89 -5.49
CA ALA A 312 -6.16 -10.33 -6.88
C ALA A 312 -5.34 -9.29 -7.66
N ALA A 313 -5.60 -8.00 -7.43
CA ALA A 313 -4.79 -6.92 -7.99
C ALA A 313 -3.32 -6.98 -7.50
N ALA A 314 -3.10 -7.15 -6.21
CA ALA A 314 -1.75 -7.26 -5.62
C ALA A 314 -0.98 -8.50 -6.10
N GLU A 315 -1.64 -9.66 -6.19
CA GLU A 315 -1.05 -10.90 -6.69
C GLU A 315 -0.75 -10.82 -8.19
N CYS A 316 -1.61 -10.17 -8.97
CA CYS A 316 -1.36 -9.88 -10.37
C CYS A 316 -0.07 -9.05 -10.52
N LEU A 317 0.08 -7.97 -9.74
CA LEU A 317 1.32 -7.17 -9.74
C LEU A 317 2.54 -8.01 -9.34
N ALA A 318 2.42 -8.87 -8.33
CA ALA A 318 3.51 -9.76 -7.92
C ALA A 318 3.90 -10.80 -8.99
N SER A 319 2.98 -11.16 -9.89
CA SER A 319 3.24 -12.09 -10.99
C SER A 319 4.11 -11.51 -12.10
N TYR A 320 4.20 -10.17 -12.21
CA TYR A 320 5.10 -9.50 -13.15
C TYR A 320 6.58 -9.66 -12.80
N MET A 321 6.87 -10.02 -11.56
CA MET A 321 8.24 -10.17 -11.08
C MET A 321 8.86 -11.42 -11.69
N LYS A 322 9.84 -11.24 -12.58
CA LYS A 322 10.61 -12.35 -13.16
C LYS A 322 11.72 -12.75 -12.21
N ASP A 323 11.98 -14.05 -12.06
CA ASP A 323 13.01 -14.55 -11.14
C ASP A 323 14.38 -13.92 -11.42
N GLU A 324 14.75 -13.75 -12.70
CA GLU A 324 16.01 -13.12 -13.12
C GLU A 324 16.16 -11.67 -12.65
N GLU A 325 15.07 -10.90 -12.64
CA GLU A 325 15.03 -9.50 -12.21
C GLU A 325 15.02 -9.41 -10.68
N VAL A 326 14.24 -10.28 -10.04
CA VAL A 326 14.15 -10.40 -8.58
C VAL A 326 15.50 -10.76 -7.97
N GLN A 327 16.30 -11.64 -8.60
CA GLN A 327 17.66 -11.95 -8.16
C GLN A 327 18.59 -10.74 -8.23
N LYS A 328 18.38 -9.81 -9.17
CA LYS A 328 19.09 -8.53 -9.26
C LYS A 328 18.56 -7.47 -8.29
N GLY A 329 17.52 -7.78 -7.52
CA GLY A 329 16.87 -6.84 -6.61
C GLY A 329 15.85 -5.92 -7.29
N ILE A 330 15.42 -6.24 -8.52
CA ILE A 330 14.35 -5.54 -9.22
C ILE A 330 13.03 -6.27 -8.91
N LEU A 331 12.18 -5.63 -8.12
CA LEU A 331 10.90 -6.18 -7.69
C LEU A 331 9.71 -5.63 -8.47
N TYR A 332 9.73 -4.39 -8.94
CA TYR A 332 8.58 -3.80 -9.62
C TYR A 332 8.85 -3.67 -11.12
N PRO A 333 7.82 -3.81 -11.98
CA PRO A 333 8.00 -3.61 -13.41
C PRO A 333 8.38 -2.17 -13.73
N SER A 334 8.98 -1.92 -14.90
CA SER A 334 9.21 -0.56 -15.38
C SER A 334 7.90 0.22 -15.49
N ILE A 335 7.95 1.52 -15.19
CA ILE A 335 6.82 2.44 -15.38
C ILE A 335 6.40 2.55 -16.85
N ASP A 336 7.30 2.26 -17.80
CA ASP A 336 6.96 2.22 -19.24
C ASP A 336 5.89 1.15 -19.54
N CYS A 337 5.80 0.12 -18.71
CA CYS A 337 4.81 -0.95 -18.82
C CYS A 337 3.51 -0.64 -18.06
N ILE A 338 3.34 0.54 -17.45
CA ILE A 338 2.24 0.82 -16.52
C ILE A 338 0.85 0.60 -17.13
N ARG A 339 0.67 0.91 -18.41
CA ARG A 339 -0.61 0.66 -19.12
C ARG A 339 -0.90 -0.84 -19.26
N ASN A 340 0.12 -1.63 -19.55
CA ASN A 340 0.00 -3.08 -19.63
C ASN A 340 -0.29 -3.69 -18.25
N VAL A 341 0.40 -3.21 -17.21
CA VAL A 341 0.13 -3.61 -15.82
C VAL A 341 -1.30 -3.27 -15.43
N THR A 342 -1.77 -2.06 -15.76
CA THR A 342 -3.15 -1.63 -15.52
C THR A 342 -4.16 -2.58 -16.18
N ALA A 343 -3.90 -3.03 -17.41
CA ALA A 343 -4.80 -3.94 -18.11
C ALA A 343 -4.87 -5.33 -17.44
N GLU A 344 -3.72 -5.91 -17.07
CA GLU A 344 -3.67 -7.19 -16.37
C GLU A 344 -4.30 -7.11 -14.96
N VAL A 345 -4.01 -6.04 -14.22
CA VAL A 345 -4.61 -5.80 -12.90
C VAL A 345 -6.13 -5.65 -13.03
N GLY A 346 -6.60 -4.88 -14.02
CA GLY A 346 -8.03 -4.75 -14.31
C GLY A 346 -8.69 -6.09 -14.64
N ALA A 347 -8.04 -6.93 -15.44
CA ALA A 347 -8.55 -8.26 -15.76
C ALA A 347 -8.61 -9.18 -14.53
N ALA A 348 -7.60 -9.14 -13.66
CA ALA A 348 -7.60 -9.88 -12.40
C ALA A 348 -8.74 -9.43 -11.47
N VAL A 349 -9.00 -8.12 -11.41
CA VAL A 349 -10.09 -7.53 -10.63
C VAL A 349 -11.46 -7.95 -11.19
N ILE A 350 -11.63 -7.98 -12.52
CA ILE A 350 -12.85 -8.50 -13.17
C ILE A 350 -13.07 -9.97 -12.79
N GLY A 351 -12.04 -10.81 -12.91
CA GLY A 351 -12.13 -12.24 -12.57
C GLY A 351 -12.52 -12.47 -11.11
N ALA A 352 -11.95 -11.69 -10.18
CA ALA A 352 -12.33 -11.73 -8.77
C ALA A 352 -13.78 -11.28 -8.54
N ALA A 353 -14.21 -10.20 -9.19
CA ALA A 353 -15.59 -9.70 -9.08
C ALA A 353 -16.62 -10.74 -9.58
N VAL A 354 -16.31 -11.46 -10.65
CA VAL A 354 -17.15 -12.56 -11.16
C VAL A 354 -17.19 -13.71 -10.15
N ALA A 355 -16.03 -14.17 -9.67
CA ALA A 355 -15.94 -15.28 -8.73
C ALA A 355 -16.70 -15.04 -7.42
N GLU A 356 -16.76 -13.80 -6.96
CA GLU A 356 -17.48 -13.40 -5.74
C GLU A 356 -18.93 -12.95 -5.99
N ASN A 357 -19.46 -13.16 -7.20
CA ASN A 357 -20.80 -12.74 -7.62
C ASN A 357 -21.04 -11.22 -7.43
N GLN A 358 -20.00 -10.41 -7.51
CA GLN A 358 -20.08 -8.94 -7.41
C GLN A 358 -20.27 -8.25 -8.77
N ALA A 359 -19.95 -8.94 -9.87
CA ALA A 359 -20.06 -8.42 -11.23
C ALA A 359 -21.51 -8.37 -11.74
N GLU A 360 -21.81 -7.37 -12.57
CA GLU A 360 -23.11 -7.19 -13.25
C GLU A 360 -22.97 -6.98 -14.77
N GLY A 361 -21.76 -6.64 -15.24
CA GLY A 361 -21.51 -6.21 -16.61
C GLY A 361 -21.52 -4.69 -16.80
N HIS A 362 -20.94 -4.24 -17.91
CA HIS A 362 -20.79 -2.85 -18.28
C HIS A 362 -20.97 -2.65 -19.79
N GLY A 363 -21.76 -1.65 -20.18
CA GLY A 363 -22.04 -1.35 -21.59
C GLY A 363 -22.66 -2.55 -22.31
N ASP A 364 -22.02 -2.98 -23.39
CA ASP A 364 -22.46 -4.10 -24.22
C ASP A 364 -22.03 -5.48 -23.69
N VAL A 365 -21.22 -5.53 -22.64
CA VAL A 365 -20.72 -6.78 -22.03
C VAL A 365 -21.49 -7.07 -20.75
N GLY A 366 -22.32 -8.11 -20.77
CA GLY A 366 -23.10 -8.56 -19.61
C GLY A 366 -22.35 -9.56 -18.72
N LEU A 367 -23.00 -9.95 -17.61
CA LEU A 367 -22.44 -10.93 -16.66
C LEU A 367 -22.09 -12.27 -17.31
N LYS A 368 -22.92 -12.78 -18.22
CA LYS A 368 -22.68 -14.07 -18.88
C LYS A 368 -21.44 -14.03 -19.76
N GLU A 369 -21.21 -12.93 -20.46
CA GLU A 369 -20.00 -12.72 -21.25
C GLU A 369 -18.78 -12.71 -20.33
N LEU A 370 -18.83 -11.96 -19.22
CA LEU A 370 -17.74 -11.91 -18.23
C LEU A 370 -17.42 -13.28 -17.62
N GLU A 371 -18.44 -14.09 -17.30
CA GLU A 371 -18.28 -15.44 -16.76
C GLU A 371 -17.57 -16.41 -17.73
N ASN A 372 -17.68 -16.17 -19.03
CA ASN A 372 -17.08 -17.00 -20.07
C ASN A 372 -15.77 -16.43 -20.63
N MET A 373 -15.33 -15.24 -20.19
CA MET A 373 -14.06 -14.66 -20.64
C MET A 373 -12.88 -15.49 -20.12
N SER A 374 -11.95 -15.80 -21.02
CA SER A 374 -10.61 -16.23 -20.61
C SER A 374 -9.86 -15.06 -19.96
N LYS A 375 -8.72 -15.35 -19.32
CA LYS A 375 -7.86 -14.30 -18.76
C LYS A 375 -7.41 -13.35 -19.87
N GLU A 376 -7.01 -13.88 -21.01
CA GLU A 376 -6.54 -13.14 -22.17
C GLU A 376 -7.65 -12.24 -22.75
N ASP A 377 -8.88 -12.76 -22.86
CA ASP A 377 -10.04 -11.98 -23.33
C ASP A 377 -10.38 -10.85 -22.36
N ALA A 378 -10.28 -11.09 -21.05
CA ALA A 378 -10.50 -10.05 -20.04
C ALA A 378 -9.45 -8.93 -20.15
N VAL A 379 -8.18 -9.27 -20.43
CA VAL A 379 -7.12 -8.27 -20.65
C VAL A 379 -7.41 -7.44 -21.91
N GLU A 380 -7.79 -8.08 -23.02
CA GLU A 380 -8.16 -7.37 -24.25
C GLU A 380 -9.40 -6.50 -24.06
N TYR A 381 -10.40 -6.98 -23.31
CA TYR A 381 -11.57 -6.19 -22.96
C TYR A 381 -11.18 -4.93 -22.17
N VAL A 382 -10.28 -5.05 -21.19
CA VAL A 382 -9.76 -3.89 -20.46
C VAL A 382 -9.00 -2.95 -21.39
N ARG A 383 -8.08 -3.45 -22.22
CA ARG A 383 -7.29 -2.65 -23.18
C ARG A 383 -8.18 -1.88 -24.15
N GLY A 384 -9.21 -2.54 -24.69
CA GLY A 384 -10.18 -1.94 -25.62
C GLY A 384 -11.01 -0.81 -25.03
N ASN A 385 -11.12 -0.75 -23.70
CA ASN A 385 -11.82 0.31 -22.97
C ASN A 385 -10.88 1.37 -22.36
N MET A 386 -9.56 1.27 -22.59
CA MET A 386 -8.64 2.32 -22.15
C MET A 386 -8.73 3.53 -23.08
N TRP A 387 -8.79 4.73 -22.50
CA TRP A 387 -8.67 5.96 -23.28
C TRP A 387 -7.25 6.12 -23.83
N TYR A 388 -7.15 6.57 -25.08
CA TYR A 388 -5.92 6.95 -25.76
C TYR A 388 -6.03 8.40 -26.25
N PRO A 389 -4.95 9.21 -26.16
CA PRO A 389 -4.91 10.59 -26.62
C PRO A 389 -4.82 10.67 -28.16
N GLU A 390 -5.66 9.93 -28.86
CA GLU A 390 -5.79 9.97 -30.31
C GLU A 390 -6.92 10.93 -30.69
N TYR A 391 -6.65 11.87 -31.59
CA TYR A 391 -7.65 12.83 -32.03
C TYR A 391 -8.70 12.14 -32.91
N CYS A 392 -9.94 12.07 -32.43
CA CYS A 392 -11.06 11.67 -33.28
C CYS A 392 -11.30 12.74 -34.36
N PRO A 393 -11.40 12.36 -35.64
CA PRO A 393 -11.76 13.31 -36.68
C PRO A 393 -13.18 13.82 -36.42
N LEU A 394 -13.32 15.14 -36.23
CA LEU A 394 -14.63 15.80 -36.16
C LEU A 394 -15.20 15.89 -37.58
N VAL A 395 -15.85 14.81 -38.04
CA VAL A 395 -16.56 14.82 -39.31
C VAL A 395 -17.95 15.40 -39.06
N HIS A 396 -18.21 16.61 -39.57
CA HIS A 396 -19.58 17.12 -39.66
C HIS A 396 -20.31 16.34 -40.75
N GLU A 397 -21.21 15.43 -40.36
CA GLU A 397 -22.20 14.90 -41.29
C GLU A 397 -23.05 16.09 -41.81
N LYS A 398 -23.11 16.22 -43.14
CA LYS A 398 -23.80 17.31 -43.85
C LYS A 398 -25.25 16.97 -44.15
#